data_AF-A0A6P2C7R2-F1
#
_entry.id   AF-A0A6P2C7R2-F1
#
_cell.length_a   1.000
_cell.length_b   1.000
_cell.length_c   1.000
_cell.angle_alpha   90.00
_cell.angle_beta   90.00
_cell.angle_gamma   90.00
#
_symmetry.space_group_name_H-M   'P 1'
#
loop_
_entity.id
_entity.type
_entity.pdbx_description
1 polymer ?
#
loop_
_entity_poly.entity_id
_entity_poly.type
_entity_poly.pdbx_seq_one_letter_code
_entity_poly.pdbx_strand_id
1 'polypeptide(L)' 'MARAGGAYVVRDESAGGESGNVDKLYPYTLKGLTDALEEARYRSYAGPPQIVLTMAESGMKLIRRYEHGRETPAEAPR' A
#
# COMPACT_ATOMS: atom_id res chain seq x y z
N MET A 1 20.63 8.76 5.43
CA MET A 1 20.62 8.87 3.95
C MET A 1 19.28 8.38 3.43
N ALA A 2 18.46 9.26 2.86
CA ALA A 2 17.22 8.86 2.19
C ALA A 2 17.62 8.30 0.81
N ARG A 3 17.29 7.05 0.51
CA ARG A 3 17.47 6.50 -0.84
C ARG A 3 16.62 7.35 -1.79
N ALA A 4 17.29 8.07 -2.68
CA ALA A 4 16.64 8.78 -3.77
C ALA A 4 15.94 7.73 -4.66
N GLY A 5 14.65 7.94 -4.95
CA GLY A 5 13.90 7.16 -5.94
C GLY A 5 12.77 6.27 -5.41
N GLY A 6 12.57 6.17 -4.08
CA GLY A 6 11.45 5.41 -3.52
C GLY A 6 10.15 6.23 -3.41
N ALA A 7 9.01 5.54 -3.35
CA ALA A 7 7.72 6.09 -2.89
C ALA A 7 6.89 5.00 -2.20
N TYR A 8 5.97 5.38 -1.31
CA TYR A 8 4.92 4.48 -0.86
C TYR A 8 3.63 4.70 -1.66
N VAL A 9 2.90 3.62 -1.91
CA VAL A 9 1.70 3.62 -2.73
C VAL A 9 0.59 2.96 -1.94
N VAL A 10 -0.59 3.59 -1.91
CA VAL A 10 -1.83 2.98 -1.44
C VAL A 10 -2.69 2.68 -2.68
N ARG A 11 -3.20 1.45 -2.77
CA ARG A 11 -4.11 1.07 -3.86
C ARG A 11 -5.14 0.06 -3.37
N ASP A 12 -6.27 0.03 -4.07
CA ASP A 12 -7.30 -1.00 -3.90
C ASP A 12 -6.76 -2.37 -4.30
N GLU A 13 -7.04 -3.38 -3.49
CA GLU A 13 -6.83 -4.77 -3.84
C GLU A 13 -8.04 -5.25 -4.66
N SER A 14 -7.97 -5.07 -5.98
CA SER A 14 -8.97 -5.62 -6.89
C SER A 14 -8.78 -7.13 -7.03
N ALA A 15 -9.88 -7.89 -7.06
CA ALA A 15 -9.92 -9.36 -7.07
C ALA A 15 -9.32 -10.05 -8.33
N GLY A 16 -8.57 -9.33 -9.15
CA GLY A 16 -7.91 -9.87 -10.33
C GLY A 16 -6.95 -8.85 -10.92
N GLY A 17 -5.67 -8.95 -10.58
CA GLY A 17 -4.46 -8.64 -11.37
C GLY A 17 -4.26 -7.26 -12.01
N GLU A 18 -5.31 -6.51 -12.31
CA GLU A 18 -5.25 -5.24 -13.02
C GLU A 18 -5.22 -4.12 -12.00
N SER A 19 -4.12 -3.38 -12.06
CA SER A 19 -3.89 -2.04 -11.52
C SER A 19 -5.11 -1.37 -10.89
N GLY A 20 -5.37 -1.66 -9.62
CA GLY A 20 -6.19 -0.77 -8.79
C GLY A 20 -5.60 0.64 -8.89
N ASN A 21 -6.47 1.65 -9.08
CA ASN A 21 -6.04 3.03 -9.28
C ASN A 21 -5.02 3.43 -8.21
N VAL A 22 -3.83 3.84 -8.66
CA VAL A 22 -2.84 4.47 -7.78
C VAL A 22 -3.39 5.84 -7.45
N ASP A 23 -4.13 5.92 -6.37
CA ASP A 23 -4.79 7.17 -5.97
C ASP A 23 -3.79 8.20 -5.46
N LYS A 24 -2.70 7.74 -4.83
CA LYS A 24 -1.75 8.64 -4.17
C LYS A 24 -0.37 8.03 -3.97
N LEU A 25 0.64 8.84 -4.24
CA LEU A 25 2.05 8.55 -3.94
C LEU A 25 2.47 9.31 -2.68
N TYR A 26 3.15 8.60 -1.80
CA TYR A 26 3.68 9.11 -0.54
C TYR A 26 5.21 9.18 -0.60
N PRO A 27 5.83 10.25 -0.07
CA PRO A 27 7.28 10.38 -0.05
C PRO A 27 7.95 9.22 0.70
N TYR A 28 9.11 8.77 0.23
CA TYR A 28 9.89 7.70 0.87
C TYR A 28 10.62 8.19 2.13
N THR A 29 9.82 8.49 3.14
CA THR A 29 10.21 8.95 4.47
C THR A 29 9.37 8.20 5.50
N LEU A 30 9.82 8.15 6.76
CA LEU A 30 9.03 7.51 7.83
C LEU A 30 7.63 8.12 7.96
N LYS A 31 7.51 9.44 7.81
CA LYS A 31 6.21 10.13 7.82
C LYS A 31 5.34 9.70 6.63
N GLY A 32 5.90 9.65 5.43
CA GLY A 32 5.16 9.17 4.26
C GLY A 32 4.69 7.73 4.39
N LEU A 33 5.45 6.88 5.07
CA LEU A 33 5.02 5.52 5.40
C LEU A 33 3.84 5.52 6.37
N THR A 34 3.92 6.29 7.47
CA THR A 34 2.82 6.34 8.44
C THR A 34 1.54 6.88 7.81
N ASP A 35 1.64 7.94 7.01
CA ASP A 35 0.51 8.54 6.31
C ASP A 35 -0.13 7.54 5.33
N ALA A 36 0.68 6.77 4.59
CA ALA A 36 0.20 5.72 3.69
C ALA A 36 -0.51 4.57 4.45
N LEU A 37 0.03 4.15 5.59
CA LEU A 37 -0.57 3.09 6.42
C LEU A 37 -1.91 3.54 7.02
N GLU A 38 -1.99 4.78 7.49
CA GLU A 38 -3.23 5.33 8.04
C GLU A 38 -4.31 5.49 6.96
N GLU A 39 -3.93 5.98 5.77
CA GLU A 39 -4.87 6.11 4.66
C GLU A 39 -5.41 4.74 4.22
N ALA A 40 -4.55 3.74 4.04
CA ALA A 40 -4.97 2.38 3.68
C ALA A 40 -5.91 1.77 4.74
N ARG A 41 -5.60 1.97 6.02
CA ARG A 41 -6.47 1.54 7.12
C ARG A 41 -7.82 2.25 7.09
N TYR A 42 -7.83 3.56 6.84
CA TYR A 42 -9.07 4.34 6.79
C TYR A 42 -9.95 3.93 5.61
N ARG A 43 -9.37 3.82 4.42
CA ARG A 43 -10.10 3.45 3.19
C ARG A 43 -10.65 2.02 3.24
N SER A 44 -9.90 1.08 3.81
CA SER A 44 -10.37 -0.31 3.99
C SER A 44 -11.48 -0.47 5.04
N TYR A 45 -11.80 0.57 5.82
CA TYR A 45 -12.80 0.45 6.89
C TYR A 45 -14.22 0.24 6.34
N ALA A 46 -14.60 1.01 5.32
CA ALA A 46 -15.90 0.91 4.66
C ALA A 46 -15.79 0.63 3.15
N GLY A 47 -14.58 0.62 2.60
CA GLY A 47 -14.28 0.39 1.19
C GLY A 47 -13.67 -0.98 0.92
N PRO A 48 -13.17 -1.21 -0.30
CA PRO A 48 -12.48 -2.44 -0.67
C PRO A 48 -11.19 -2.62 0.14
N PRO A 49 -10.65 -3.85 0.25
CA PRO A 49 -9.36 -4.06 0.87
C PRO A 49 -8.28 -3.20 0.22
N GLN A 50 -7.34 -2.74 1.03
CA GLN A 50 -6.30 -1.79 0.64
C GLN A 50 -4.93 -2.41 0.84
N ILE A 51 -4.01 -2.11 -0.06
CA ILE A 51 -2.62 -2.56 0.06
C ILE A 51 -1.66 -1.39 -0.02
N VAL A 52 -0.62 -1.46 0.83
CA VAL A 52 0.48 -0.51 0.88
C VAL A 52 1.71 -1.15 0.26
N LEU A 53 2.21 -0.54 -0.81
CA LEU A 53 3.41 -0.98 -1.51
C LEU A 53 4.55 0.02 -1.30
N THR A 54 5.79 -0.44 -1.38
CA THR A 54 6.93 0.40 -1.72
C THR A 54 7.19 0.30 -3.21
N MET A 55 7.33 1.43 -3.88
CA MET A 55 7.90 1.55 -5.21
C MET A 55 9.38 1.88 -5.05
N ALA A 56 10.25 1.09 -5.68
CA ALA A 56 11.67 1.33 -5.78
C ALA A 56 12.14 0.97 -7.19
N GLU A 57 13.39 1.29 -7.53
CA GLU A 57 14.00 0.92 -8.82
C GLU A 57 13.93 -0.59 -9.10
N SER A 58 13.95 -1.42 -8.05
CA SER A 58 13.82 -2.87 -8.13
C SER A 58 12.38 -3.37 -8.33
N GLY A 59 11.41 -2.47 -8.47
CA GLY A 59 9.98 -2.79 -8.62
C GLY A 59 9.13 -2.48 -7.38
N MET A 60 7.87 -2.91 -7.44
CA MET A 60 6.91 -2.75 -6.34
C MET A 60 6.99 -3.93 -5.36
N LYS A 61 7.00 -3.65 -4.06
CA LYS A 61 6.94 -4.67 -3.01
C LYS A 61 5.82 -4.37 -2.03
N LEU A 62 5.01 -5.38 -1.71
CA LEU A 62 3.96 -5.29 -0.71
C LEU A 62 4.56 -5.17 0.69
N ILE A 63 4.13 -4.14 1.42
CA ILE A 63 4.46 -3.92 2.81
C ILE A 63 3.34 -4.46 3.70
N ARG A 64 2.10 -4.07 3.40
CA ARG A 64 0.95 -4.36 4.26
C ARG A 64 -0.36 -4.41 3.49
N ARG A 65 -1.29 -5.19 4.00
CA ARG A 65 -2.67 -5.33 3.51
C ARG A 65 -3.63 -4.99 4.64
N TYR A 66 -4.72 -4.31 4.30
CA TYR A 66 -5.76 -3.91 5.22
C TYR A 66 -7.13 -4.28 4.68
N GLU A 67 -7.97 -4.82 5.56
CA GLU A 67 -9.34 -5.23 5.27
C GLU A 67 -10.21 -4.91 6.50
N HIS A 68 -11.36 -4.29 6.30
CA HIS A 68 -12.24 -3.81 7.37
C HIS A 68 -11.52 -2.96 8.43
N GLY A 69 -10.57 -2.12 7.99
CA GLY A 69 -9.77 -1.25 8.84
C GLY A 69 -8.79 -1.98 9.78
N ARG A 70 -8.51 -3.26 9.50
CA ARG A 70 -7.54 -4.09 10.22
C ARG A 70 -6.47 -4.60 9.29
N GLU A 71 -5.27 -4.75 9.81
CA GLU A 71 -4.21 -5.42 9.08
C GLU A 71 -4.55 -6.90 8.91
N THR A 72 -4.39 -7.39 7.69
CA THR A 72 -4.54 -8.80 7.35
C THR A 72 -3.25 -9.33 6.76
N PRO A 73 -2.94 -10.63 6.95
CA PRO A 73 -1.81 -11.24 6.28
C PRO A 73 -1.99 -11.06 4.77
N ALA A 74 -0.92 -10.63 4.09
CA ALA A 74 -0.80 -10.77 2.66
C ALA A 74 -0.77 -12.27 2.39
N GLU A 75 -1.84 -12.81 1.78
CA GLU A 75 -2.00 -14.24 1.58
C GLU A 75 -0.74 -14.82 0.90
N ALA A 76 -0.11 -15.79 1.54
CA ALA A 76 1.02 -16.50 0.95
C ALA A 76 0.50 -17.29 -0.26
N PRO A 77 1.23 -17.33 -1.38
CA PRO A 77 0.82 -18.13 -2.54
C PRO A 77 0.64 -19.60 -2.10
N ARG A 78 -0.53 -20.17 -2.40
CA ARG A 78 -0.77 -21.62 -2.32
C ARG A 78 -0.09 -22.33 -3.49
#